data_AF-C1MZW8-F1
#
_entry.id   AF-C1MZW8-F1
#
_cell.length_a   1.000
_cell.length_b   1.000
_cell.length_c   1.000
_cell.angle_alpha   90.00
_cell.angle_beta   90.00
_cell.angle_gamma   90.00
#
_symmetry.space_group_name_H-M   'P 1'
#
loop_
_entity.id
_entity.type
_entity.pdbx_description
1 polymer ?
#
loop_
_entity_poly.entity_id
_entity_poly.type
_entity_poly.pdbx_seq_one_letter_code
_entity_poly.pdbx_strand_id
1 'polypeptide(L)'
;MSDGDSDAAVDVAENVGDRAPPRDRHDITYVILFLAGAGTLFPWNIFITERAYFDRRLFTPPFARALADSFEGVFAVTYMFANVLALCLVVRAKLIPKLSSFLRVPAPLLGMAILLAATGAFTYDDDASGDAVMATTLITLALMGVLTAFAQGGSFASSSFLPPRYNQAIMSGQAASGVVSSVVARTPFYRHHAAIAAERESVAAFREGEEGDEEDAVIAPLLRDGGESASEERGEDDSRRATRRSAADARSYRAAVFITFAVTLVVFPSVTSSICSASNPATAPPCVARPPGAGIASRLSGDLFAPTMFLLANACDFFGRRAAGAGTGGAGLKSPPRGWVLVVLSIARIALIPPLLMCNVVVEGSWGVRRALAGSDVWPVALVAAMSFTNGHLGSTCMMYGPSFVAPGKRGEEGAKLSLAVIGGLATGSVLSFALTAWLQS
;
A
#
# COMPACT_ATOMS: atom_id res chain seq x y z
N MET A 1 13.21 -10.06 60.36
CA MET A 1 12.56 -9.14 59.39
C MET A 1 13.41 -9.12 58.12
N SER A 2 13.34 -10.18 57.30
CA SER A 2 14.01 -10.19 55.99
C SER A 2 13.39 -11.19 54.98
N ASP A 3 12.13 -11.59 55.19
CA ASP A 3 11.55 -12.80 54.57
C ASP A 3 10.15 -12.49 54.00
N GLY A 4 9.97 -11.32 53.38
CA GLY A 4 8.66 -10.84 52.91
C GLY A 4 8.67 -10.14 51.55
N ASP A 5 9.80 -10.13 50.85
CA ASP A 5 10.00 -9.39 49.58
C ASP A 5 10.33 -10.32 48.39
N SER A 6 10.63 -11.60 48.66
CA SER A 6 10.81 -12.65 47.65
C SER A 6 9.49 -13.08 47.03
N ASP A 7 8.52 -13.39 47.89
CA ASP A 7 7.33 -14.15 47.50
C ASP A 7 6.38 -13.27 46.68
N ALA A 8 6.26 -11.98 47.05
CA ALA A 8 5.53 -10.97 46.27
C ALA A 8 6.08 -10.77 44.84
N ALA A 9 7.38 -11.02 44.61
CA ALA A 9 7.98 -10.95 43.29
C ALA A 9 7.70 -12.22 42.44
N VAL A 10 7.48 -13.37 43.08
CA VAL A 10 7.09 -14.63 42.44
C VAL A 10 5.59 -14.65 42.14
N ASP A 11 4.74 -14.23 43.08
CA ASP A 11 3.30 -14.10 42.90
C ASP A 11 2.95 -13.24 41.68
N VAL A 12 3.64 -12.11 41.50
CA VAL A 12 3.42 -11.21 40.35
C VAL A 12 3.88 -11.84 39.03
N ALA A 13 4.83 -12.78 39.04
CA ALA A 13 5.28 -13.48 37.84
C ALA A 13 4.28 -14.56 37.40
N GLU A 14 3.75 -15.37 38.33
CA GLU A 14 2.74 -16.39 37.99
C GLU A 14 1.42 -15.76 37.54
N ASN A 15 0.97 -14.68 38.20
CA ASN A 15 -0.34 -14.05 37.92
C ASN A 15 -0.47 -13.38 36.54
N VAL A 16 0.60 -13.35 35.73
CA VAL A 16 0.60 -12.82 34.36
C VAL A 16 0.38 -13.93 33.30
N GLY A 17 0.65 -15.20 33.62
CA GLY A 17 0.54 -16.30 32.67
C GLY A 17 -0.88 -16.57 32.16
N ASP A 18 -1.88 -16.40 33.04
CA ASP A 18 -3.24 -16.88 32.83
C ASP A 18 -4.24 -15.77 32.41
N ARG A 19 -3.77 -14.52 32.27
CA ARG A 19 -4.62 -13.38 31.92
C ARG A 19 -4.87 -13.35 30.41
N ALA A 20 -6.06 -13.81 30.00
CA ALA A 20 -6.54 -13.74 28.63
C ALA A 20 -6.29 -12.33 28.01
N PRO A 21 -5.79 -12.26 26.76
CA PRO A 21 -5.25 -11.02 26.21
C PRO A 21 -6.30 -9.89 26.18
N PRO A 22 -5.90 -8.64 26.49
CA PRO A 22 -6.84 -7.54 26.69
C PRO A 22 -7.68 -7.29 25.44
N ARG A 23 -9.01 -7.36 25.61
CA ARG A 23 -9.99 -7.11 24.54
C ARG A 23 -10.00 -5.62 24.16
N ASP A 24 -9.71 -5.35 22.89
CA ASP A 24 -9.76 -4.03 22.26
C ASP A 24 -11.22 -3.59 22.09
N ARG A 25 -11.74 -2.86 23.08
CA ARG A 25 -13.14 -2.42 23.13
C ARG A 25 -13.42 -1.50 21.95
N HIS A 26 -14.48 -1.81 21.19
CA HIS A 26 -14.89 -1.07 19.98
C HIS A 26 -13.80 -0.98 18.88
N ASP A 27 -12.84 -1.91 18.87
CA ASP A 27 -11.75 -1.98 17.89
C ASP A 27 -10.92 -0.68 17.76
N ILE A 28 -10.85 0.13 18.83
CA ILE A 28 -10.20 1.45 18.82
C ILE A 28 -8.70 1.33 18.47
N THR A 29 -8.00 0.31 18.98
CA THR A 29 -6.57 0.09 18.68
C THR A 29 -6.37 -0.30 17.21
N TYR A 30 -7.31 -1.07 16.64
CA TYR A 30 -7.32 -1.38 15.22
C TYR A 30 -7.57 -0.11 14.38
N VAL A 31 -8.54 0.74 14.74
CA VAL A 31 -8.82 2.00 14.05
C VAL A 31 -7.64 2.97 14.09
N ILE A 32 -6.99 3.14 15.25
CA ILE A 32 -5.79 4.00 15.39
C ILE A 32 -4.67 3.51 14.47
N LEU A 33 -4.40 2.21 14.42
CA LEU A 33 -3.34 1.65 13.58
C LEU A 33 -3.70 1.64 12.08
N PHE A 34 -4.98 1.52 11.74
CA PHE A 34 -5.47 1.75 10.38
C PHE A 34 -5.26 3.20 9.93
N LEU A 35 -5.61 4.18 10.77
CA LEU A 35 -5.41 5.60 10.47
C LEU A 35 -3.92 5.98 10.40
N ALA A 36 -3.08 5.43 11.28
CA ALA A 36 -1.63 5.58 11.19
C ALA A 36 -1.10 5.01 9.86
N GLY A 37 -1.55 3.82 9.46
CA GLY A 37 -1.23 3.23 8.16
C GLY A 37 -1.63 4.11 6.99
N ALA A 38 -2.86 4.63 6.98
CA ALA A 38 -3.32 5.57 5.96
C ALA A 38 -2.44 6.83 5.92
N GLY A 39 -2.11 7.43 7.06
CA GLY A 39 -1.22 8.58 7.17
C GLY A 39 0.19 8.35 6.63
N THR A 40 0.72 7.12 6.68
CA THR A 40 2.08 6.83 6.14
C THR A 40 2.18 6.88 4.62
N LEU A 41 1.08 6.65 3.87
CA LEU A 41 1.12 6.66 2.40
C LEU A 41 0.21 7.71 1.75
N PHE A 42 -0.81 8.24 2.44
CA PHE A 42 -1.71 9.24 1.86
C PHE A 42 -0.95 10.44 1.22
N PRO A 43 0.06 11.05 1.87
CA PRO A 43 0.77 12.17 1.27
C PRO A 43 1.55 11.77 0.00
N TRP A 44 2.27 10.65 0.02
CA TRP A 44 2.98 10.11 -1.15
C TRP A 44 2.01 9.82 -2.30
N ASN A 45 0.86 9.22 -1.98
CA ASN A 45 -0.15 8.84 -2.96
C ASN A 45 -0.79 10.06 -3.65
N ILE A 46 -0.85 11.24 -3.02
CA ILE A 46 -1.30 12.48 -3.68
C ILE A 46 -0.29 12.96 -4.73
N PHE A 47 1.02 12.98 -4.41
CA PHE A 47 2.06 13.45 -5.34
C PHE A 47 2.13 12.65 -6.64
N ILE A 48 1.81 11.34 -6.61
CA ILE A 48 1.78 10.49 -7.81
C ILE A 48 0.44 10.49 -8.55
N THR A 49 -0.67 10.94 -7.94
CA THR A 49 -1.97 11.01 -8.64
C THR A 49 -2.22 12.36 -9.30
N GLU A 50 -1.65 13.46 -8.79
CA GLU A 50 -1.83 14.82 -9.34
C GLU A 50 -0.92 15.11 -10.55
N ARG A 51 -0.75 14.12 -11.44
CA ARG A 51 0.09 14.23 -12.66
C ARG A 51 -0.24 15.49 -13.47
N ALA A 52 -1.52 15.77 -13.68
CA ALA A 52 -2.00 16.89 -14.49
C ALA A 52 -1.66 18.29 -13.94
N TYR A 53 -1.34 18.40 -12.64
CA TYR A 53 -0.79 19.63 -12.05
C TYR A 53 0.68 19.81 -12.45
N PHE A 54 1.48 18.75 -12.31
CA PHE A 54 2.92 18.77 -12.59
C PHE A 54 3.23 18.85 -14.09
N ASP A 55 2.50 18.14 -14.95
CA ASP A 55 2.53 18.26 -16.42
C ASP A 55 2.31 19.72 -16.90
N ARG A 56 1.79 20.61 -16.05
CA ARG A 56 1.56 22.04 -16.35
C ARG A 56 2.54 22.97 -15.63
N ARG A 57 2.70 22.83 -14.31
CA ARG A 57 3.52 23.76 -13.49
C ARG A 57 5.03 23.54 -13.64
N LEU A 58 5.49 22.34 -13.99
CA LEU A 58 6.93 22.07 -14.16
C LEU A 58 7.51 22.63 -15.47
N PHE A 59 6.65 23.10 -16.38
CA PHE A 59 7.03 23.68 -17.68
C PHE A 59 6.95 25.21 -17.70
N THR A 60 6.70 25.86 -16.54
CA THR A 60 6.76 27.32 -16.38
C THR A 60 8.22 27.80 -16.40
N PRO A 61 8.67 28.66 -17.34
CA PRO A 61 10.07 29.09 -17.40
C PRO A 61 10.52 29.92 -16.17
N PRO A 62 11.78 29.80 -15.70
CA PRO A 62 12.76 28.77 -16.07
C PRO A 62 12.41 27.37 -15.54
N PHE A 63 12.74 26.35 -16.34
CA PHE A 63 12.61 24.94 -15.95
C PHE A 63 13.70 24.05 -16.56
N ALA A 64 14.24 23.12 -15.76
CA ALA A 64 15.14 22.06 -16.20
C ALA A 64 14.37 20.94 -16.91
N ARG A 65 14.24 21.06 -18.25
CA ARG A 65 13.47 20.11 -19.09
C ARG A 65 13.73 18.62 -18.81
N ALA A 66 14.99 18.21 -18.60
CA ALA A 66 15.34 16.81 -18.31
C ALA A 66 14.77 16.26 -16.99
N LEU A 67 14.41 17.15 -16.03
CA LEU A 67 13.70 16.76 -14.81
C LEU A 67 12.17 16.84 -15.01
N ALA A 68 11.68 17.80 -15.80
CA ALA A 68 10.25 17.95 -16.10
C ALA A 68 9.72 16.79 -16.97
N ASP A 69 10.42 16.43 -18.05
CA ASP A 69 10.03 15.34 -18.98
C ASP A 69 10.04 13.94 -18.32
N SER A 70 10.52 13.80 -17.08
CA SER A 70 10.61 12.52 -16.35
C SER A 70 10.22 12.63 -14.87
N PHE A 71 9.44 13.64 -14.49
CA PHE A 71 9.23 14.03 -13.09
C PHE A 71 8.69 12.91 -12.20
N GLU A 72 7.75 12.07 -12.68
CA GLU A 72 7.19 10.93 -11.93
C GLU A 72 8.31 10.00 -11.44
N GLY A 73 9.30 9.74 -12.30
CA GLY A 73 10.46 8.90 -12.00
C GLY A 73 11.41 9.56 -11.01
N VAL A 74 11.70 10.86 -11.19
CA VAL A 74 12.55 11.62 -10.25
C VAL A 74 11.91 11.69 -8.86
N PHE A 75 10.59 11.93 -8.80
CA PHE A 75 9.82 11.99 -7.55
C PHE A 75 9.86 10.64 -6.82
N ALA A 76 9.63 9.54 -7.54
CA ALA A 76 9.71 8.19 -6.99
C ALA A 76 11.11 7.83 -6.50
N VAL A 77 12.16 8.13 -7.27
CA VAL A 77 13.55 7.85 -6.88
C VAL A 77 13.93 8.66 -5.63
N THR A 78 13.63 9.96 -5.58
CA THR A 78 13.94 10.82 -4.42
C THR A 78 13.23 10.35 -3.15
N TYR A 79 11.93 10.06 -3.22
CA TYR A 79 11.17 9.57 -2.07
C TYR A 79 11.66 8.18 -1.61
N MET A 80 11.78 7.22 -2.53
CA MET A 80 12.17 5.85 -2.20
C MET A 80 13.61 5.77 -1.69
N PHE A 81 14.56 6.50 -2.28
CA PHE A 81 15.95 6.53 -1.82
C PHE A 81 16.04 7.07 -0.39
N ALA A 82 15.39 8.19 -0.09
CA ALA A 82 15.35 8.77 1.25
C ALA A 82 14.72 7.81 2.28
N ASN A 83 13.61 7.15 1.91
CA ASN A 83 12.90 6.21 2.78
C ASN A 83 13.72 4.92 3.04
N VAL A 84 14.31 4.30 1.99
CA VAL A 84 15.22 3.14 2.15
C VAL A 84 16.41 3.49 3.03
N LEU A 85 17.07 4.63 2.77
CA LEU A 85 18.26 5.05 3.51
C LEU A 85 17.93 5.30 4.99
N ALA A 86 16.89 6.09 5.26
CA ALA A 86 16.47 6.39 6.63
C ALA A 86 16.04 5.13 7.39
N LEU A 87 15.23 4.25 6.79
CA LEU A 87 14.79 3.03 7.48
C LEU A 87 15.93 2.03 7.68
N CYS A 88 16.87 1.93 6.73
CA CYS A 88 18.08 1.16 6.87
C CYS A 88 18.91 1.65 8.07
N LEU A 89 19.12 2.97 8.21
CA LEU A 89 19.81 3.57 9.35
C LEU A 89 19.07 3.32 10.68
N VAL A 90 17.74 3.52 10.71
CA VAL A 90 16.87 3.28 11.88
C VAL A 90 16.98 1.84 12.38
N VAL A 91 17.01 0.85 11.47
CA VAL A 91 17.18 -0.57 11.79
C VAL A 91 18.64 -0.88 12.20
N ARG A 92 19.63 -0.41 11.43
CA ARG A 92 21.07 -0.69 11.66
C ARG A 92 21.59 -0.18 13.00
N ALA A 93 21.34 1.10 13.31
CA ALA A 93 21.79 1.72 14.55
C ALA A 93 20.82 1.54 15.73
N LYS A 94 19.78 0.70 15.54
CA LYS A 94 18.73 0.38 16.53
C LYS A 94 18.11 1.62 17.17
N LEU A 95 17.57 2.52 16.35
CA LEU A 95 16.91 3.74 16.83
C LEU A 95 15.55 3.44 17.47
N ILE A 96 14.80 2.45 16.95
CA ILE A 96 13.45 2.15 17.43
C ILE A 96 13.37 1.94 18.95
N PRO A 97 14.20 1.09 19.61
CA PRO A 97 14.15 0.95 21.07
C PRO A 97 14.55 2.22 21.85
N LYS A 98 15.37 3.10 21.26
CA LYS A 98 15.93 4.30 21.90
C LYS A 98 14.99 5.51 21.86
N LEU A 99 14.09 5.57 20.89
CA LEU A 99 13.14 6.67 20.71
C LEU A 99 11.87 6.47 21.54
N SER A 100 11.26 7.56 22.02
CA SER A 100 9.94 7.52 22.65
C SER A 100 8.84 7.21 21.63
N SER A 101 7.71 6.64 22.06
CA SER A 101 6.60 6.27 21.16
C SER A 101 6.05 7.47 20.36
N PHE A 102 6.08 8.67 20.94
CA PHE A 102 5.71 9.92 20.26
C PHE A 102 6.63 10.25 19.08
N LEU A 103 7.95 10.07 19.23
CA LEU A 103 8.94 10.29 18.17
C LEU A 103 8.94 9.15 17.13
N ARG A 104 8.38 7.98 17.44
CA ARG A 104 8.26 6.85 16.50
C ARG A 104 7.13 7.03 15.49
N VAL A 105 5.95 7.54 15.89
CA VAL A 105 4.75 7.55 15.02
C VAL A 105 4.02 8.91 14.98
N PRO A 106 3.49 9.48 16.09
CA PRO A 106 2.77 10.76 16.04
C PRO A 106 3.56 11.93 15.46
N ALA A 107 4.79 12.19 15.92
CA ALA A 107 5.57 13.34 15.48
C ALA A 107 6.00 13.24 14.00
N PRO A 108 6.45 12.08 13.48
CA PRO A 108 6.62 11.88 12.04
C PRO A 108 5.34 12.13 11.22
N LEU A 109 4.19 11.58 11.64
CA LEU A 109 2.92 11.80 10.92
C LEU A 109 2.48 13.27 10.92
N LEU A 110 2.66 13.98 12.04
CA LEU A 110 2.41 15.42 12.11
C LEU A 110 3.34 16.20 11.18
N GLY A 111 4.64 15.85 11.13
CA GLY A 111 5.58 16.45 10.19
C GLY A 111 5.21 16.20 8.72
N MET A 112 4.72 15.01 8.38
CA MET A 112 4.22 14.69 7.04
C MET A 112 2.97 15.50 6.68
N ALA A 113 2.05 15.71 7.63
CA ALA A 113 0.88 16.56 7.43
C ALA A 113 1.25 18.04 7.24
N ILE A 114 2.21 18.56 8.03
CA ILE A 114 2.72 19.93 7.90
C ILE A 114 3.43 20.12 6.54
N LEU A 115 4.27 19.17 6.13
CA LEU A 115 4.92 19.21 4.81
C LEU A 115 3.90 19.22 3.67
N LEU A 116 2.92 18.30 3.68
CA LEU A 116 1.88 18.25 2.66
C LEU A 116 1.06 19.55 2.62
N ALA A 117 0.72 20.12 3.78
CA ALA A 117 0.00 21.39 3.86
C ALA A 117 0.84 22.58 3.37
N ALA A 118 2.15 22.61 3.66
CA ALA A 118 3.06 23.65 3.20
C ALA A 118 3.26 23.60 1.67
N THR A 119 3.46 22.42 1.10
CA THR A 119 3.54 22.27 -0.37
C THR A 119 2.21 22.57 -1.04
N GLY A 120 1.08 22.17 -0.43
CA GLY A 120 -0.27 22.54 -0.89
C GLY A 120 -0.57 24.05 -0.78
N ALA A 121 0.02 24.75 0.19
CA ALA A 121 -0.05 26.21 0.24
C ALA A 121 0.82 26.86 -0.85
N PHE A 122 1.97 26.27 -1.16
CA PHE A 122 2.85 26.74 -2.23
C PHE A 122 2.24 26.58 -3.63
N THR A 123 1.27 25.68 -3.85
CA THR A 123 0.59 25.57 -5.16
C THR A 123 -0.32 26.77 -5.51
N TYR A 124 -0.52 27.72 -4.59
CA TYR A 124 -1.20 28.99 -4.85
C TYR A 124 -0.26 30.12 -5.30
N ASP A 125 1.07 29.89 -5.28
CA ASP A 125 2.05 30.80 -5.89
C ASP A 125 2.06 30.58 -7.40
N ASP A 126 1.18 31.29 -8.11
CA ASP A 126 1.04 31.15 -9.56
C ASP A 126 2.26 31.70 -10.34
N ASP A 127 3.07 32.58 -9.74
CA ASP A 127 4.28 33.15 -10.34
C ASP A 127 5.52 32.24 -10.17
N ALA A 128 5.47 31.24 -9.29
CA ALA A 128 6.59 30.31 -9.05
C ALA A 128 7.02 29.52 -10.30
N SER A 129 8.31 29.59 -10.64
CA SER A 129 8.89 28.89 -11.80
C SER A 129 8.89 27.36 -11.67
N GLY A 130 9.00 26.66 -12.80
CA GLY A 130 9.06 25.20 -12.85
C GLY A 130 10.24 24.64 -12.07
N ASP A 131 11.40 25.32 -12.09
CA ASP A 131 12.54 24.98 -11.25
C ASP A 131 12.25 25.15 -9.74
N ALA A 132 11.52 26.19 -9.33
CA ALA A 132 11.14 26.40 -7.94
C ALA A 132 10.12 25.34 -7.47
N VAL A 133 9.14 24.99 -8.30
CA VAL A 133 8.17 23.91 -8.05
C VAL A 133 8.87 22.55 -7.98
N MET A 134 9.79 22.26 -8.90
CA MET A 134 10.61 21.06 -8.90
C MET A 134 11.44 20.96 -7.61
N ALA A 135 12.26 21.97 -7.29
CA ALA A 135 13.13 21.96 -6.11
C ALA A 135 12.34 21.79 -4.81
N THR A 136 11.25 22.55 -4.63
CA THR A 136 10.38 22.48 -3.46
C THR A 136 9.73 21.10 -3.31
N THR A 137 9.28 20.52 -4.42
CA THR A 137 8.67 19.18 -4.42
C THR A 137 9.70 18.10 -4.09
N LEU A 138 10.91 18.14 -4.66
CA LEU A 138 11.97 17.18 -4.36
C LEU A 138 12.45 17.26 -2.91
N ILE A 139 12.60 18.45 -2.35
CA ILE A 139 12.92 18.65 -0.92
C ILE A 139 11.81 18.05 -0.04
N THR A 140 10.54 18.34 -0.37
CA THR A 140 9.38 17.79 0.34
C THR A 140 9.38 16.26 0.30
N LEU A 141 9.55 15.66 -0.87
CA LEU A 141 9.56 14.21 -1.07
C LEU A 141 10.73 13.53 -0.35
N ALA A 142 11.92 14.14 -0.33
CA ALA A 142 13.07 13.63 0.42
C ALA A 142 12.78 13.62 1.94
N LEU A 143 12.33 14.76 2.49
CA LEU A 143 11.96 14.87 3.91
C LEU A 143 10.83 13.91 4.27
N MET A 144 9.81 13.79 3.41
CA MET A 144 8.68 12.92 3.62
C MET A 144 9.03 11.43 3.51
N GLY A 145 10.02 11.07 2.69
CA GLY A 145 10.63 9.73 2.68
C GLY A 145 11.29 9.41 4.03
N VAL A 146 12.07 10.34 4.59
CA VAL A 146 12.67 10.20 5.93
C VAL A 146 11.59 10.07 7.02
N LEU A 147 10.56 10.91 7.01
CA LEU A 147 9.48 10.81 8.00
C LEU A 147 8.66 9.53 7.84
N THR A 148 8.43 9.05 6.61
CA THR A 148 7.77 7.75 6.38
C THR A 148 8.59 6.61 6.99
N ALA A 149 9.92 6.62 6.88
CA ALA A 149 10.77 5.59 7.48
C ALA A 149 10.56 5.48 9.01
N PHE A 150 10.48 6.61 9.71
CA PHE A 150 10.13 6.62 11.13
C PHE A 150 8.68 6.17 11.36
N ALA A 151 7.69 6.80 10.71
CA ALA A 151 6.28 6.51 10.91
C ALA A 151 5.92 5.04 10.64
N GLN A 152 6.35 4.50 9.49
CA GLN A 152 6.07 3.12 9.07
C GLN A 152 6.89 2.11 9.89
N GLY A 153 8.19 2.34 10.07
CA GLY A 153 9.06 1.47 10.88
C GLY A 153 8.63 1.42 12.35
N GLY A 154 8.27 2.57 12.92
CA GLY A 154 7.77 2.73 14.28
C GLY A 154 6.38 2.12 14.48
N SER A 155 5.49 2.25 13.49
CA SER A 155 4.15 1.63 13.54
C SER A 155 4.28 0.11 13.56
N PHE A 156 4.93 -0.48 12.56
CA PHE A 156 5.10 -1.94 12.50
C PHE A 156 5.92 -2.50 13.67
N ALA A 157 6.90 -1.76 14.20
CA ALA A 157 7.60 -2.18 15.41
C ALA A 157 6.69 -2.21 16.64
N SER A 158 5.75 -1.27 16.76
CA SER A 158 4.84 -1.18 17.92
C SER A 158 3.72 -2.21 17.83
N SER A 159 3.11 -2.36 16.65
CA SER A 159 2.00 -3.31 16.42
C SER A 159 2.46 -4.78 16.36
N SER A 160 3.73 -5.06 16.10
CA SER A 160 4.27 -6.44 16.08
C SER A 160 4.33 -7.10 17.47
N PHE A 161 4.13 -6.35 18.56
CA PHE A 161 3.90 -6.93 19.89
C PHE A 161 2.44 -7.39 20.10
N LEU A 162 1.51 -6.93 19.25
CA LEU A 162 0.08 -7.22 19.31
C LEU A 162 -0.30 -8.39 18.39
N PRO A 163 -1.53 -8.95 18.50
CA PRO A 163 -2.05 -9.93 17.55
C PRO A 163 -1.93 -9.54 16.06
N PRO A 164 -1.80 -10.50 15.12
CA PRO A 164 -1.54 -10.23 13.70
C PRO A 164 -2.51 -9.25 13.01
N ARG A 165 -3.76 -9.16 13.47
CA ARG A 165 -4.78 -8.23 12.96
C ARG A 165 -4.33 -6.76 12.99
N TYR A 166 -3.42 -6.38 13.89
CA TYR A 166 -2.95 -4.99 14.03
C TYR A 166 -1.89 -4.61 13.00
N ASN A 167 -1.02 -5.55 12.59
CA ASN A 167 -0.17 -5.34 11.41
C ASN A 167 -1.01 -5.30 10.12
N GLN A 168 -2.10 -6.06 10.07
CA GLN A 168 -3.08 -6.03 8.98
C GLN A 168 -3.87 -4.71 8.93
N ALA A 169 -4.14 -4.07 10.07
CA ALA A 169 -4.78 -2.75 10.15
C ALA A 169 -3.94 -1.67 9.44
N ILE A 170 -2.64 -1.56 9.80
CA ILE A 170 -1.70 -0.62 9.17
C ILE A 170 -1.62 -0.87 7.66
N MET A 171 -1.42 -2.14 7.28
CA MET A 171 -1.40 -2.59 5.89
C MET A 171 -2.69 -2.17 5.15
N SER A 172 -3.87 -2.35 5.74
CA SER A 172 -5.16 -2.00 5.12
C SER A 172 -5.37 -0.50 5.01
N GLY A 173 -4.94 0.28 6.00
CA GLY A 173 -4.98 1.75 5.95
C GLY A 173 -4.11 2.32 4.83
N GLN A 174 -2.91 1.76 4.66
CA GLN A 174 -2.02 2.09 3.56
C GLN A 174 -2.71 1.93 2.18
N ALA A 175 -3.39 0.80 1.94
CA ALA A 175 -4.14 0.61 0.69
C ALA A 175 -5.38 1.52 0.57
N ALA A 176 -6.11 1.73 1.68
CA ALA A 176 -7.26 2.64 1.70
C ALA A 176 -6.86 4.07 1.28
N SER A 177 -5.68 4.54 1.70
CA SER A 177 -5.17 5.85 1.28
C SER A 177 -4.94 5.97 -0.24
N GLY A 178 -4.54 4.88 -0.90
CA GLY A 178 -4.38 4.82 -2.36
C GLY A 178 -5.70 4.74 -3.10
N VAL A 179 -6.73 4.10 -2.51
CA VAL A 179 -8.11 4.18 -3.04
C VAL A 179 -8.62 5.62 -2.93
N VAL A 180 -8.43 6.28 -1.78
CA VAL A 180 -8.87 7.67 -1.58
C VAL A 180 -8.16 8.62 -2.55
N SER A 181 -6.83 8.56 -2.72
CA SER A 181 -6.14 9.43 -3.69
C SER A 181 -6.60 9.17 -5.13
N SER A 182 -6.79 7.90 -5.51
CA SER A 182 -7.32 7.52 -6.83
C SER A 182 -8.73 8.03 -7.11
N VAL A 183 -9.54 8.28 -6.06
CA VAL A 183 -10.85 8.94 -6.17
C VAL A 183 -10.69 10.47 -6.17
N VAL A 184 -9.83 11.03 -5.32
CA VAL A 184 -9.59 12.47 -5.19
C VAL A 184 -9.06 13.07 -6.50
N ALA A 185 -8.08 12.46 -7.16
CA ALA A 185 -7.56 12.94 -8.44
C ALA A 185 -8.59 12.87 -9.60
N ARG A 186 -9.71 12.16 -9.39
CA ARG A 186 -10.85 12.11 -10.33
C ARG A 186 -11.96 13.10 -9.96
N THR A 187 -11.83 13.85 -8.87
CA THR A 187 -12.80 14.88 -8.43
C THR A 187 -13.17 15.88 -9.53
N PRO A 188 -12.24 16.38 -10.39
CA PRO A 188 -12.62 17.26 -11.50
C PRO A 188 -13.57 16.58 -12.51
N PHE A 189 -13.33 15.30 -12.81
CA PHE A 189 -14.22 14.50 -13.67
C PHE A 189 -15.56 14.23 -13.00
N TYR A 190 -15.56 13.83 -11.72
CA TYR A 190 -16.80 13.58 -10.98
C TYR A 190 -17.62 14.85 -10.78
N ARG A 191 -17.02 16.02 -10.52
CA ARG A 191 -17.72 17.31 -10.45
C ARG A 191 -18.34 17.70 -11.80
N HIS A 192 -17.61 17.51 -12.90
CA HIS A 192 -18.14 17.75 -14.25
C HIS A 192 -19.33 16.85 -14.57
N HIS A 193 -19.26 15.55 -14.23
CA HIS A 193 -20.38 14.63 -14.45
C HIS A 193 -21.51 14.78 -13.42
N ALA A 194 -21.25 15.23 -12.19
CA ALA A 194 -22.28 15.57 -11.23
C ALA A 194 -23.04 16.85 -11.62
N ALA A 195 -22.38 17.82 -12.26
CA ALA A 195 -23.06 18.97 -12.86
C ALA A 195 -23.99 18.53 -14.00
N ILE A 196 -23.50 17.68 -14.91
CA ILE A 196 -24.31 17.10 -16.00
C ILE A 196 -25.41 16.15 -15.47
N ALA A 197 -25.18 15.49 -14.34
CA ALA A 197 -26.18 14.66 -13.66
C ALA A 197 -27.27 15.55 -13.04
N ALA A 198 -26.92 16.60 -12.29
CA ALA A 198 -27.86 17.58 -11.76
C ALA A 198 -28.67 18.30 -12.86
N GLU A 199 -28.06 18.56 -14.02
CA GLU A 199 -28.72 19.09 -15.23
C GLU A 199 -29.67 18.08 -15.89
N ARG A 200 -29.52 16.78 -15.62
CA ARG A 200 -30.44 15.71 -16.05
C ARG A 200 -31.47 15.36 -14.99
N GLU A 201 -31.11 15.45 -13.72
CA GLU A 201 -31.98 15.25 -12.56
C GLU A 201 -32.99 16.40 -12.43
N SER A 202 -32.62 17.63 -12.77
CA SER A 202 -33.57 18.75 -12.89
C SER A 202 -34.59 18.55 -14.04
N VAL A 203 -34.24 17.75 -15.05
CA VAL A 203 -35.15 17.34 -16.15
C VAL A 203 -35.96 16.08 -15.79
N ALA A 204 -35.40 15.16 -14.99
CA ALA A 204 -36.06 13.94 -14.54
C ALA A 204 -37.03 14.19 -13.37
N ALA A 205 -36.70 15.09 -12.45
CA ALA A 205 -37.57 15.54 -11.35
C ALA A 205 -38.83 16.29 -11.82
N PHE A 206 -38.94 16.57 -13.12
CA PHE A 206 -40.16 17.06 -13.77
C PHE A 206 -41.11 15.92 -14.21
N ARG A 207 -40.74 14.65 -13.98
CA ARG A 207 -41.42 13.46 -14.55
C ARG A 207 -41.82 12.41 -13.52
N GLU A 208 -41.12 12.31 -12.38
CA GLU A 208 -41.37 11.28 -11.37
C GLU A 208 -41.80 11.93 -10.04
N GLY A 209 -43.11 11.96 -9.82
CA GLY A 209 -43.75 12.53 -8.63
C GLY A 209 -45.09 11.87 -8.34
N GLU A 210 -45.06 10.60 -7.95
CA GLU A 210 -46.20 9.85 -7.37
C GLU A 210 -45.65 8.66 -6.55
N GLU A 211 -46.05 8.60 -5.27
CA GLU A 211 -46.08 7.43 -4.34
C GLU A 211 -44.76 6.66 -4.01
N GLY A 212 -44.47 6.21 -2.78
CA GLY A 212 -45.13 6.41 -1.46
C GLY A 212 -45.03 5.19 -0.52
N ASP A 213 -44.21 5.28 0.54
CA ASP A 213 -44.33 4.67 1.90
C ASP A 213 -44.55 3.11 2.05
N GLU A 214 -44.34 2.39 3.17
CA GLU A 214 -43.88 2.65 4.56
C GLU A 214 -43.34 1.33 5.22
N GLU A 215 -42.55 1.41 6.32
CA GLU A 215 -42.31 0.40 7.41
C GLU A 215 -41.84 -1.07 7.08
N ASP A 216 -41.32 -1.94 7.98
CA ASP A 216 -40.95 -1.90 9.43
C ASP A 216 -39.68 -2.77 9.76
N ALA A 217 -39.34 -2.98 11.06
CA ALA A 217 -38.05 -3.46 11.58
C ALA A 217 -38.01 -4.87 12.26
N VAL A 218 -37.02 -5.10 13.16
CA VAL A 218 -36.82 -6.17 14.22
C VAL A 218 -35.53 -7.04 14.10
N ILE A 219 -35.03 -7.57 15.24
CA ILE A 219 -33.61 -7.96 15.53
C ILE A 219 -33.51 -9.26 16.42
N ALA A 220 -32.38 -10.00 16.33
CA ALA A 220 -31.76 -10.91 17.36
C ALA A 220 -32.34 -12.35 17.57
N PRO A 221 -31.71 -13.28 18.37
CA PRO A 221 -30.28 -13.47 18.77
C PRO A 221 -29.72 -14.94 18.96
N LEU A 222 -28.37 -15.10 19.00
CA LEU A 222 -27.56 -16.11 19.79
C LEU A 222 -27.74 -17.65 19.50
N LEU A 223 -27.13 -18.72 20.09
CA LEU A 223 -26.05 -19.14 21.09
C LEU A 223 -25.68 -20.67 20.78
N ARG A 224 -24.85 -21.56 21.41
CA ARG A 224 -23.87 -21.69 22.55
C ARG A 224 -22.96 -22.98 22.45
N ASP A 225 -21.71 -22.94 22.97
CA ASP A 225 -20.75 -23.96 23.54
C ASP A 225 -20.28 -25.33 22.93
N GLY A 226 -19.04 -25.69 23.33
CA GLY A 226 -18.44 -27.05 23.46
C GLY A 226 -17.14 -27.26 22.64
N GLY A 227 -15.98 -27.73 23.14
CA GLY A 227 -15.47 -28.10 24.49
C GLY A 227 -13.92 -28.31 24.48
N GLU A 228 -13.30 -28.71 25.61
CA GLU A 228 -11.81 -28.81 25.82
C GLU A 228 -11.24 -30.24 25.48
N SER A 229 -9.95 -30.64 25.62
CA SER A 229 -8.79 -30.21 26.46
C SER A 229 -7.39 -30.82 26.01
N ALA A 230 -6.30 -30.40 26.69
CA ALA A 230 -4.96 -31.06 26.97
C ALA A 230 -4.10 -31.71 25.83
N SER A 231 -2.87 -31.23 25.54
CA SER A 231 -1.50 -31.53 26.11
C SER A 231 -0.70 -32.54 25.23
N GLU A 232 0.64 -32.73 25.25
CA GLU A 232 1.75 -32.33 26.17
C GLU A 232 3.12 -32.17 25.42
N GLU A 233 4.28 -32.17 26.11
CA GLU A 233 5.59 -31.63 25.65
C GLU A 233 6.54 -32.55 24.85
N ARG A 234 7.59 -31.97 24.21
CA ARG A 234 8.81 -32.72 23.82
C ARG A 234 10.12 -31.92 23.58
N GLY A 235 11.05 -32.00 24.55
CA GLY A 235 12.51 -32.20 24.33
C GLY A 235 13.38 -31.12 23.64
N GLU A 236 14.39 -30.62 24.35
CA GLU A 236 15.29 -29.51 23.96
C GLU A 236 16.01 -29.58 22.59
N ASP A 237 16.33 -30.75 22.02
CA ASP A 237 16.97 -30.77 20.68
C ASP A 237 15.99 -30.32 19.58
N ASP A 238 14.68 -30.56 19.74
CA ASP A 238 13.70 -29.95 18.85
C ASP A 238 13.50 -28.46 19.16
N SER A 239 13.83 -27.95 20.35
CA SER A 239 13.93 -26.50 20.60
C SER A 239 15.08 -25.86 19.80
N ARG A 240 16.24 -26.53 19.69
CA ARG A 240 17.35 -26.07 18.82
C ARG A 240 16.98 -26.13 17.34
N ARG A 241 16.27 -27.17 16.90
CA ARG A 241 15.76 -27.30 15.51
C ARG A 241 14.64 -26.30 15.22
N ALA A 242 13.70 -26.09 16.13
CA ALA A 242 12.62 -25.11 16.04
C ALA A 242 13.16 -23.69 16.00
N THR A 243 14.17 -23.35 16.82
CA THR A 243 14.87 -22.05 16.76
C THR A 243 15.49 -21.81 15.38
N ARG A 244 16.15 -22.84 14.80
CA ARG A 244 16.71 -22.76 13.43
C ARG A 244 15.64 -22.67 12.34
N ARG A 245 14.53 -23.42 12.46
CA ARG A 245 13.37 -23.36 11.55
C ARG A 245 12.71 -21.98 11.59
N SER A 246 12.39 -21.49 12.78
CA SER A 246 11.78 -20.16 13.00
C SER A 246 12.65 -19.02 12.46
N ALA A 247 13.98 -19.09 12.66
CA ALA A 247 14.92 -18.14 12.05
C ALA A 247 15.11 -18.30 10.52
N ALA A 248 14.69 -19.43 9.93
CA ALA A 248 14.56 -19.60 8.49
C ALA A 248 13.24 -19.02 7.98
N ASP A 249 12.10 -19.35 8.61
CA ASP A 249 10.79 -18.80 8.27
C ASP A 249 10.79 -17.25 8.37
N ALA A 250 11.32 -16.65 9.44
CA ALA A 250 11.47 -15.19 9.54
C ALA A 250 12.32 -14.57 8.41
N ARG A 251 13.27 -15.31 7.82
CA ARG A 251 14.00 -14.88 6.61
C ARG A 251 13.15 -15.05 5.35
N SER A 252 12.45 -16.18 5.20
CA SER A 252 11.54 -16.43 4.08
C SER A 252 10.38 -15.41 4.04
N TYR A 253 9.84 -15.01 5.18
CA TYR A 253 8.82 -13.96 5.30
C TYR A 253 9.32 -12.59 4.80
N ARG A 254 10.56 -12.20 5.16
CA ARG A 254 11.21 -10.99 4.62
C ARG A 254 11.48 -11.10 3.11
N ALA A 255 11.93 -12.26 2.65
CA ALA A 255 12.17 -12.49 1.22
C ALA A 255 10.85 -12.45 0.41
N ALA A 256 9.78 -13.07 0.91
CA ALA A 256 8.47 -13.09 0.28
C ALA A 256 7.88 -11.67 0.15
N VAL A 257 7.90 -10.86 1.21
CA VAL A 257 7.38 -9.48 1.12
C VAL A 257 8.24 -8.61 0.20
N PHE A 258 9.57 -8.74 0.24
CA PHE A 258 10.48 -8.04 -0.68
C PHE A 258 10.18 -8.39 -2.14
N ILE A 259 10.11 -9.70 -2.47
CA ILE A 259 9.81 -10.18 -3.83
C ILE A 259 8.40 -9.74 -4.25
N THR A 260 7.41 -9.80 -3.33
CA THR A 260 6.04 -9.37 -3.62
C THR A 260 6.00 -7.92 -4.09
N PHE A 261 6.57 -6.97 -3.32
CA PHE A 261 6.56 -5.56 -3.70
C PHE A 261 7.48 -5.26 -4.89
N ALA A 262 8.62 -5.94 -5.03
CA ALA A 262 9.50 -5.78 -6.20
C ALA A 262 8.80 -6.21 -7.50
N VAL A 263 8.20 -7.40 -7.55
CA VAL A 263 7.49 -7.93 -8.73
C VAL A 263 6.31 -7.05 -9.13
N THR A 264 5.63 -6.42 -8.18
CA THR A 264 4.58 -5.42 -8.46
C THR A 264 5.18 -4.17 -9.12
N LEU A 265 6.24 -3.62 -8.53
CA LEU A 265 6.83 -2.34 -8.96
C LEU A 265 7.67 -2.42 -10.25
N VAL A 266 7.96 -3.62 -10.77
CA VAL A 266 8.51 -3.81 -12.12
C VAL A 266 7.53 -3.37 -13.21
N VAL A 267 6.20 -3.45 -12.96
CA VAL A 267 5.16 -3.14 -13.95
C VAL A 267 4.16 -2.06 -13.51
N PHE A 268 3.86 -1.95 -12.22
CA PHE A 268 2.89 -0.99 -11.70
C PHE A 268 3.60 0.12 -10.89
N PRO A 269 3.42 1.42 -11.21
CA PRO A 269 2.55 1.93 -12.26
C PRO A 269 3.15 1.94 -13.66
N SER A 270 4.48 2.02 -13.80
CA SER A 270 5.17 2.51 -15.02
C SER A 270 4.77 1.85 -16.35
N VAL A 271 4.63 0.52 -16.40
CA VAL A 271 4.19 -0.18 -17.62
C VAL A 271 2.67 -0.10 -17.76
N THR A 272 1.95 -0.24 -16.64
CA THR A 272 0.48 -0.26 -16.63
C THR A 272 -0.17 1.09 -16.96
N SER A 273 0.51 2.21 -16.72
CA SER A 273 0.05 3.56 -17.12
C SER A 273 0.24 3.82 -18.62
N SER A 274 1.20 3.16 -19.26
CA SER A 274 1.39 3.15 -20.71
C SER A 274 0.42 2.24 -21.47
N ILE A 275 -0.44 1.47 -20.79
CA ILE A 275 -1.47 0.68 -21.47
C ILE A 275 -2.65 1.60 -21.84
N CYS A 276 -2.90 1.77 -23.13
CA CYS A 276 -4.13 2.40 -23.63
C CYS A 276 -5.23 1.33 -23.84
N SER A 277 -6.50 1.74 -23.88
CA SER A 277 -7.59 0.84 -24.28
C SER A 277 -7.36 0.25 -25.69
N ALA A 278 -7.87 -0.95 -25.93
CA ALA A 278 -7.97 -1.58 -27.25
C ALA A 278 -8.77 -0.76 -28.27
N SER A 279 -9.68 0.12 -27.82
CA SER A 279 -10.41 1.07 -28.68
C SER A 279 -9.76 2.45 -28.78
N ASN A 280 -8.57 2.65 -28.20
CA ASN A 280 -7.84 3.91 -28.31
C ASN A 280 -6.93 3.89 -29.55
N PRO A 281 -7.04 4.87 -30.48
CA PRO A 281 -6.26 4.90 -31.72
C PRO A 281 -4.81 5.41 -31.54
N ALA A 282 -4.32 5.61 -30.31
CA ALA A 282 -2.96 6.08 -30.06
C ALA A 282 -1.89 5.08 -30.53
N THR A 283 -1.05 5.53 -31.47
CA THR A 283 0.16 4.80 -31.91
C THR A 283 1.41 5.23 -31.15
N ALA A 284 1.42 6.45 -30.60
CA ALA A 284 2.45 7.04 -29.75
C ALA A 284 1.78 7.69 -28.52
N PRO A 285 2.50 7.85 -27.39
CA PRO A 285 1.94 8.45 -26.18
C PRO A 285 1.79 9.98 -26.28
N PRO A 286 0.94 10.61 -25.44
CA PRO A 286 -0.01 9.97 -24.52
C PRO A 286 -1.19 9.31 -25.26
N CYS A 287 -1.94 8.43 -24.58
CA CYS A 287 -3.19 7.89 -25.11
C CYS A 287 -4.15 9.02 -25.55
N VAL A 288 -4.91 8.84 -26.64
CA VAL A 288 -5.85 9.87 -27.09
C VAL A 288 -6.89 10.11 -26.01
N ALA A 289 -7.00 11.36 -25.53
CA ALA A 289 -7.84 11.70 -24.37
C ALA A 289 -9.35 11.47 -24.60
N ARG A 290 -9.80 11.57 -25.85
CA ARG A 290 -11.19 11.31 -26.29
C ARG A 290 -11.17 10.57 -27.64
N PRO A 291 -11.02 9.24 -27.68
CA PRO A 291 -11.22 8.44 -28.89
C PRO A 291 -12.63 8.63 -29.47
N PRO A 292 -12.84 8.35 -30.78
CA PRO A 292 -14.12 8.52 -31.45
C PRO A 292 -15.28 7.81 -30.73
N GLY A 293 -16.24 8.58 -30.24
CA GLY A 293 -17.37 8.11 -29.45
C GLY A 293 -18.00 9.23 -28.62
N ALA A 294 -19.17 8.98 -28.02
CA ALA A 294 -19.90 9.97 -27.23
C ALA A 294 -19.82 9.69 -25.72
N GLY A 295 -19.81 10.77 -24.92
CA GLY A 295 -19.98 10.70 -23.46
C GLY A 295 -18.89 9.93 -22.70
N ILE A 296 -19.30 9.25 -21.63
CA ILE A 296 -18.41 8.63 -20.63
C ILE A 296 -17.55 7.52 -21.25
N ALA A 297 -18.07 6.74 -22.21
CA ALA A 297 -17.34 5.64 -22.84
C ALA A 297 -16.06 6.09 -23.57
N SER A 298 -16.11 7.25 -24.26
CA SER A 298 -14.93 7.87 -24.88
C SER A 298 -13.89 8.26 -23.82
N ARG A 299 -14.30 8.82 -22.67
CA ARG A 299 -13.39 9.16 -21.56
C ARG A 299 -12.77 7.90 -20.92
N LEU A 300 -13.56 6.85 -20.70
CA LEU A 300 -13.09 5.60 -20.08
C LEU A 300 -12.11 4.81 -20.95
N SER A 301 -12.23 4.87 -22.28
CA SER A 301 -11.23 4.33 -23.22
C SER A 301 -10.11 5.33 -23.58
N GLY A 302 -10.26 6.60 -23.15
CA GLY A 302 -9.33 7.70 -23.34
C GLY A 302 -8.55 8.06 -22.09
N ASP A 303 -8.62 9.32 -21.68
CA ASP A 303 -7.85 9.90 -20.58
C ASP A 303 -8.09 9.26 -19.21
N LEU A 304 -9.24 8.61 -18.99
CA LEU A 304 -9.53 7.92 -17.73
C LEU A 304 -9.11 6.45 -17.71
N PHE A 305 -8.59 5.87 -18.81
CA PHE A 305 -8.27 4.44 -18.84
C PHE A 305 -7.19 4.09 -17.79
N ALA A 306 -5.99 4.68 -17.89
CA ALA A 306 -4.92 4.46 -16.92
C ALA A 306 -5.32 4.87 -15.48
N PRO A 307 -5.95 6.03 -15.21
CA PRO A 307 -6.52 6.33 -13.88
C PRO A 307 -7.53 5.30 -13.36
N THR A 308 -8.23 4.56 -14.23
CA THR A 308 -9.17 3.50 -13.84
C THR A 308 -8.42 2.22 -13.50
N MET A 309 -7.34 1.92 -14.22
CA MET A 309 -6.39 0.86 -13.87
C MET A 309 -5.71 1.12 -12.52
N PHE A 310 -5.36 2.37 -12.20
CA PHE A 310 -4.87 2.78 -10.87
C PHE A 310 -5.91 2.56 -9.75
N LEU A 311 -7.17 2.98 -9.96
CA LEU A 311 -8.25 2.78 -8.99
C LEU A 311 -8.54 1.30 -8.76
N LEU A 312 -8.59 0.50 -9.83
CA LEU A 312 -8.73 -0.95 -9.78
C LEU A 312 -7.57 -1.59 -9.00
N ALA A 313 -6.32 -1.20 -9.28
CA ALA A 313 -5.15 -1.69 -8.58
C ALA A 313 -5.22 -1.43 -7.07
N ASN A 314 -5.55 -0.20 -6.66
CA ASN A 314 -5.66 0.15 -5.24
C ASN A 314 -6.83 -0.56 -4.55
N ALA A 315 -7.98 -0.72 -5.22
CA ALA A 315 -9.13 -1.45 -4.68
C ALA A 315 -8.82 -2.95 -4.51
N CYS A 316 -8.27 -3.60 -5.54
CA CYS A 316 -7.89 -5.01 -5.48
C CYS A 316 -6.81 -5.27 -4.43
N ASP A 317 -5.81 -4.39 -4.31
CA ASP A 317 -4.81 -4.47 -3.23
C ASP A 317 -5.49 -4.39 -1.85
N PHE A 318 -6.33 -3.37 -1.60
CA PHE A 318 -7.09 -3.24 -0.35
C PHE A 318 -7.91 -4.49 -0.01
N PHE A 319 -8.66 -5.05 -0.97
CA PHE A 319 -9.41 -6.29 -0.76
C PHE A 319 -8.51 -7.50 -0.51
N GLY A 320 -7.34 -7.59 -1.14
CA GLY A 320 -6.31 -8.59 -0.83
C GLY A 320 -5.83 -8.50 0.62
N ARG A 321 -5.59 -7.29 1.13
CA ARG A 321 -5.22 -7.04 2.53
C ARG A 321 -6.34 -7.40 3.50
N ARG A 322 -7.59 -7.11 3.17
CA ARG A 322 -8.77 -7.56 3.95
C ARG A 322 -8.91 -9.09 3.95
N ALA A 323 -8.71 -9.74 2.80
CA ALA A 323 -8.77 -11.20 2.68
C ALA A 323 -7.69 -11.92 3.51
N ALA A 324 -6.49 -11.34 3.65
CA ALA A 324 -5.47 -11.87 4.56
C ALA A 324 -5.90 -11.78 6.03
N GLY A 325 -6.56 -10.67 6.42
CA GLY A 325 -7.08 -10.46 7.77
C GLY A 325 -8.26 -11.35 8.16
N ALA A 326 -9.09 -11.78 7.19
CA ALA A 326 -10.33 -12.53 7.43
C ALA A 326 -10.14 -13.85 8.21
N GLY A 327 -8.94 -14.42 8.23
CA GLY A 327 -8.59 -15.60 9.04
C GLY A 327 -8.12 -15.33 10.47
N THR A 328 -8.23 -14.09 10.97
CA THR A 328 -7.66 -13.66 12.27
C THR A 328 -8.62 -12.92 13.21
N GLY A 329 -9.89 -12.77 12.82
CA GLY A 329 -10.93 -12.08 13.61
C GLY A 329 -11.79 -12.98 14.52
N GLY A 330 -11.67 -14.30 14.41
CA GLY A 330 -12.45 -15.28 15.18
C GLY A 330 -11.57 -16.19 16.04
N ALA A 331 -12.20 -17.00 16.90
CA ALA A 331 -11.52 -17.83 17.91
C ALA A 331 -10.53 -18.87 17.33
N GLY A 332 -10.66 -19.23 16.05
CA GLY A 332 -9.64 -20.02 15.33
C GLY A 332 -8.59 -19.13 14.69
N LEU A 333 -7.50 -18.82 15.39
CA LEU A 333 -6.31 -18.19 14.80
C LEU A 333 -5.70 -19.17 13.77
N LYS A 334 -5.86 -18.90 12.47
CA LYS A 334 -5.23 -19.73 11.43
C LYS A 334 -3.72 -19.77 11.64
N SER A 335 -3.17 -20.99 11.68
CA SER A 335 -1.73 -21.21 11.83
C SER A 335 -0.94 -20.47 10.74
N PRO A 336 0.22 -19.87 11.05
CA PRO A 336 0.99 -19.12 10.08
C PRO A 336 1.42 -20.05 8.92
N PRO A 337 1.25 -19.64 7.65
CA PRO A 337 1.73 -20.42 6.51
C PRO A 337 3.25 -20.58 6.53
N ARG A 338 3.76 -21.71 6.05
CA ARG A 338 5.20 -21.97 5.97
C ARG A 338 5.88 -20.92 5.09
N GLY A 339 6.96 -20.31 5.55
CA GLY A 339 7.57 -19.14 4.90
C GLY A 339 8.05 -19.43 3.46
N TRP A 340 8.49 -20.66 3.18
CA TRP A 340 8.87 -21.06 1.82
C TRP A 340 7.70 -21.03 0.83
N VAL A 341 6.47 -21.32 1.27
CA VAL A 341 5.27 -21.26 0.41
C VAL A 341 5.00 -19.80 0.01
N LEU A 342 5.15 -18.86 0.94
CA LEU A 342 5.03 -17.43 0.63
C LEU A 342 6.10 -16.98 -0.37
N VAL A 343 7.34 -17.46 -0.25
CA VAL A 343 8.41 -17.17 -1.23
C VAL A 343 8.06 -17.73 -2.61
N VAL A 344 7.61 -18.98 -2.71
CA VAL A 344 7.20 -19.60 -3.98
C VAL A 344 6.03 -18.84 -4.62
N LEU A 345 5.00 -18.47 -3.84
CA LEU A 345 3.88 -17.67 -4.34
C LEU A 345 4.31 -16.26 -4.76
N SER A 346 5.27 -15.64 -4.07
CA SER A 346 5.82 -14.33 -4.43
C SER A 346 6.59 -14.38 -5.75
N ILE A 347 7.36 -15.46 -5.98
CA ILE A 347 8.08 -15.71 -7.24
C ILE A 347 7.11 -16.05 -8.37
N ALA A 348 6.06 -16.84 -8.11
CA ALA A 348 5.06 -17.21 -9.12
C ALA A 348 4.36 -16.01 -9.75
N ARG A 349 4.26 -14.88 -9.05
CA ARG A 349 3.70 -13.61 -9.59
C ARG A 349 4.51 -13.02 -10.75
N ILE A 350 5.77 -13.44 -10.95
CA ILE A 350 6.55 -13.09 -12.15
C ILE A 350 5.85 -13.55 -13.43
N ALA A 351 5.07 -14.65 -13.39
CA ALA A 351 4.28 -15.12 -14.53
C ALA A 351 3.18 -14.13 -14.99
N LEU A 352 2.82 -13.13 -14.18
CA LEU A 352 1.90 -12.06 -14.56
C LEU A 352 2.58 -10.94 -15.37
N ILE A 353 3.92 -10.86 -15.38
CA ILE A 353 4.65 -9.80 -16.08
C ILE A 353 4.60 -9.97 -17.61
N PRO A 354 4.95 -11.14 -18.21
CA PRO A 354 4.89 -11.30 -19.68
C PRO A 354 3.53 -10.94 -20.31
N PRO A 355 2.37 -11.41 -19.81
CA PRO A 355 1.09 -11.04 -20.42
C PRO A 355 0.75 -9.55 -20.25
N LEU A 356 1.19 -8.88 -19.17
CA LEU A 356 1.03 -7.43 -19.03
C LEU A 356 1.84 -6.65 -20.10
N LEU A 357 3.04 -7.12 -20.43
CA LEU A 357 3.87 -6.55 -21.51
C LEU A 357 3.28 -6.80 -22.92
N MET A 358 2.39 -7.78 -23.05
CA MET A 358 1.68 -8.15 -24.29
C MET A 358 0.33 -7.42 -24.48
N CYS A 359 -0.10 -6.59 -23.51
CA CYS A 359 -1.24 -5.68 -23.66
C CYS A 359 -0.97 -4.54 -24.66
N ASN A 360 -1.91 -3.60 -24.84
CA ASN A 360 -1.73 -2.43 -25.70
C ASN A 360 -0.83 -1.34 -25.06
N VAL A 361 0.43 -1.69 -24.79
CA VAL A 361 1.44 -0.77 -24.23
C VAL A 361 1.90 0.21 -25.31
N VAL A 362 1.57 1.50 -25.15
CA VAL A 362 1.93 2.59 -26.07
C VAL A 362 3.06 3.42 -25.46
N VAL A 363 4.17 3.51 -26.19
CA VAL A 363 5.44 4.15 -25.79
C VAL A 363 6.04 4.93 -26.96
N GLU A 364 6.98 5.82 -26.68
CA GLU A 364 7.80 6.43 -27.73
C GLU A 364 8.75 5.40 -28.33
N GLY A 365 8.96 5.45 -29.65
CA GLY A 365 9.84 4.52 -30.35
C GLY A 365 9.24 3.12 -30.55
N SER A 366 10.06 2.08 -30.33
CA SER A 366 9.66 0.69 -30.54
C SER A 366 9.29 -0.02 -29.22
N TRP A 367 8.64 -1.18 -29.33
CA TRP A 367 8.34 -2.03 -28.17
C TRP A 367 8.69 -3.49 -28.50
N GLY A 368 9.71 -4.03 -27.83
CA GLY A 368 10.28 -5.35 -28.10
C GLY A 368 9.36 -6.55 -27.84
N VAL A 369 8.17 -6.34 -27.26
CA VAL A 369 7.17 -7.40 -27.03
C VAL A 369 6.01 -7.29 -28.02
N ARG A 370 5.69 -8.40 -28.71
CA ARG A 370 4.49 -8.48 -29.54
C ARG A 370 3.24 -8.27 -28.68
N ARG A 371 2.48 -7.21 -28.96
CA ARG A 371 1.22 -6.83 -28.27
C ARG A 371 0.05 -7.78 -28.53
N ALA A 372 0.22 -9.08 -28.28
CA ALA A 372 -0.74 -10.13 -28.67
C ALA A 372 -2.08 -10.10 -27.90
N LEU A 373 -2.15 -9.38 -26.77
CA LEU A 373 -3.37 -9.20 -25.98
C LEU A 373 -4.04 -7.82 -26.19
N ALA A 374 -3.49 -6.96 -27.07
CA ALA A 374 -3.98 -5.60 -27.30
C ALA A 374 -5.41 -5.50 -27.88
N GLY A 375 -5.99 -6.62 -28.34
CA GLY A 375 -7.36 -6.63 -28.89
C GLY A 375 -8.49 -6.64 -27.85
N SER A 376 -8.20 -6.60 -26.54
CA SER A 376 -9.25 -6.56 -25.50
C SER A 376 -8.79 -5.98 -24.17
N ASP A 377 -9.59 -5.07 -23.61
CA ASP A 377 -9.38 -4.45 -22.30
C ASP A 377 -9.57 -5.43 -21.12
N VAL A 378 -10.16 -6.61 -21.36
CA VAL A 378 -10.33 -7.65 -20.34
C VAL A 378 -8.97 -8.13 -19.81
N TRP A 379 -7.95 -8.20 -20.66
CA TRP A 379 -6.61 -8.65 -20.27
C TRP A 379 -5.92 -7.71 -19.28
N PRO A 380 -5.70 -6.41 -19.55
CA PRO A 380 -5.10 -5.52 -18.56
C PRO A 380 -5.93 -5.43 -17.27
N VAL A 381 -7.27 -5.37 -17.37
CA VAL A 381 -8.17 -5.38 -16.19
C VAL A 381 -7.94 -6.61 -15.31
N ALA A 382 -8.01 -7.82 -15.87
CA ALA A 382 -7.85 -9.05 -15.11
C ALA A 382 -6.43 -9.21 -14.54
N LEU A 383 -5.39 -8.86 -15.31
CA LEU A 383 -4.00 -9.01 -14.90
C LEU A 383 -3.60 -8.02 -13.80
N VAL A 384 -4.04 -6.76 -13.87
CA VAL A 384 -3.79 -5.77 -12.81
C VAL A 384 -4.58 -6.12 -11.55
N ALA A 385 -5.85 -6.54 -11.68
CA ALA A 385 -6.64 -7.00 -10.54
C ALA A 385 -5.97 -8.19 -9.82
N ALA A 386 -5.49 -9.19 -10.57
CA ALA A 386 -4.76 -10.34 -10.03
C ALA A 386 -3.41 -9.95 -9.39
N MET A 387 -2.61 -9.10 -10.07
CA MET A 387 -1.32 -8.63 -9.56
C MET A 387 -1.50 -7.87 -8.23
N SER A 388 -2.47 -6.97 -8.16
CA SER A 388 -2.73 -6.16 -6.96
C SER A 388 -3.39 -6.94 -5.82
N PHE A 389 -4.38 -7.79 -6.10
CA PHE A 389 -4.98 -8.63 -5.06
C PHE A 389 -3.94 -9.56 -4.41
N THR A 390 -3.08 -10.17 -5.22
CA THR A 390 -1.98 -11.01 -4.71
C THR A 390 -0.89 -10.19 -4.01
N ASN A 391 -0.65 -8.93 -4.41
CA ASN A 391 0.23 -8.01 -3.68
C ASN A 391 -0.28 -7.78 -2.24
N GLY A 392 -1.52 -7.31 -2.11
CA GLY A 392 -2.12 -7.00 -0.81
C GLY A 392 -2.23 -8.24 0.08
N HIS A 393 -2.60 -9.38 -0.50
CA HIS A 393 -2.77 -10.62 0.24
C HIS A 393 -1.44 -11.20 0.76
N LEU A 394 -0.44 -11.41 -0.11
CA LEU A 394 0.86 -11.94 0.31
C LEU A 394 1.61 -10.93 1.19
N GLY A 395 1.59 -9.64 0.83
CA GLY A 395 2.22 -8.57 1.59
C GLY A 395 1.67 -8.50 3.02
N SER A 396 0.34 -8.44 3.17
CA SER A 396 -0.29 -8.45 4.50
C SER A 396 0.02 -9.73 5.28
N THR A 397 -0.09 -10.91 4.65
CA THR A 397 0.24 -12.19 5.30
C THR A 397 1.67 -12.21 5.84
N CYS A 398 2.62 -11.64 5.09
CA CYS A 398 4.01 -11.53 5.53
C CYS A 398 4.16 -10.57 6.72
N MET A 399 3.57 -9.38 6.66
CA MET A 399 3.62 -8.41 7.76
C MET A 399 2.89 -8.91 9.01
N MET A 400 1.79 -9.63 8.85
CA MET A 400 0.96 -10.21 9.92
C MET A 400 1.70 -11.24 10.76
N TYR A 401 2.26 -12.26 10.12
CA TYR A 401 2.80 -13.43 10.83
C TYR A 401 4.34 -13.41 10.94
N GLY A 402 5.07 -12.63 10.14
CA GLY A 402 6.54 -12.57 10.21
C GLY A 402 7.11 -12.35 11.62
N PRO A 403 6.52 -11.50 12.48
CA PRO A 403 6.98 -11.31 13.86
C PRO A 403 6.69 -12.48 14.81
N SER A 404 5.79 -13.42 14.50
CA SER A 404 5.56 -14.58 15.40
C SER A 404 6.76 -15.54 15.42
N PHE A 405 7.60 -15.51 14.37
CA PHE A 405 8.83 -16.29 14.23
C PHE A 405 10.06 -15.67 14.94
N VAL A 406 9.86 -14.70 15.85
CA VAL A 406 10.92 -14.22 16.75
C VAL A 406 10.45 -14.14 18.20
N ALA A 407 11.40 -14.25 19.13
CA ALA A 407 11.16 -14.11 20.56
C ALA A 407 10.46 -12.78 20.89
N PRO A 408 9.52 -12.72 21.88
CA PRO A 408 8.66 -11.56 22.12
C PRO A 408 9.39 -10.21 22.16
N GLY A 409 10.46 -10.07 22.94
CA GLY A 409 11.25 -8.83 23.04
C GLY A 409 11.97 -8.40 21.76
N LYS A 410 12.00 -9.23 20.71
CA LYS A 410 12.60 -8.92 19.39
C LYS A 410 11.55 -8.63 18.31
N ARG A 411 10.24 -8.80 18.60
CA ARG A 411 9.16 -8.60 17.60
C ARG A 411 9.15 -7.20 17.01
N GLY A 412 9.41 -6.16 17.82
CA GLY A 412 9.52 -4.80 17.31
C GLY A 412 10.70 -4.56 16.36
N GLU A 413 11.85 -5.21 16.58
CA GLU A 413 12.93 -5.18 15.58
C GLU A 413 12.53 -5.90 14.29
N GLU A 414 11.72 -6.96 14.37
CA GLU A 414 11.33 -7.74 13.21
C GLU A 414 10.25 -7.04 12.37
N GLY A 415 9.28 -6.38 13.00
CA GLY A 415 8.34 -5.48 12.31
C GLY A 415 9.04 -4.38 11.52
N ALA A 416 10.11 -3.79 12.09
CA ALA A 416 10.94 -2.81 11.39
C ALA A 416 11.75 -3.41 10.23
N LYS A 417 12.26 -4.65 10.37
CA LYS A 417 12.97 -5.36 9.29
C LYS A 417 12.03 -5.82 8.15
N LEU A 418 10.79 -6.17 8.47
CA LEU A 418 9.73 -6.45 7.49
C LEU A 418 9.31 -5.18 6.75
N SER A 419 9.17 -4.06 7.45
CA SER A 419 8.96 -2.73 6.85
C SER A 419 10.10 -2.34 5.90
N LEU A 420 11.37 -2.61 6.28
CA LEU A 420 12.53 -2.41 5.43
C LEU A 420 12.52 -3.34 4.19
N ALA A 421 12.02 -4.56 4.34
CA ALA A 421 11.86 -5.49 3.21
C ALA A 421 10.76 -5.04 2.23
N VAL A 422 9.65 -4.45 2.70
CA VAL A 422 8.64 -3.79 1.85
C VAL A 422 9.29 -2.68 1.01
N ILE A 423 9.93 -1.70 1.65
CA ILE A 423 10.43 -0.51 0.96
C ILE A 423 11.66 -0.84 0.09
N GLY A 424 12.53 -1.76 0.53
CA GLY A 424 13.59 -2.30 -0.31
C GLY A 424 13.06 -3.04 -1.54
N GLY A 425 11.93 -3.75 -1.40
CA GLY A 425 11.21 -4.36 -2.52
C GLY A 425 10.69 -3.32 -3.50
N LEU A 426 9.98 -2.30 -3.01
CA LEU A 426 9.48 -1.17 -3.82
C LEU A 426 10.61 -0.52 -4.64
N ALA A 427 11.70 -0.10 -3.99
CA ALA A 427 12.83 0.56 -4.64
C ALA A 427 13.54 -0.35 -5.68
N THR A 428 13.68 -1.64 -5.37
CA THR A 428 14.25 -2.62 -6.31
C THR A 428 13.35 -2.80 -7.53
N GLY A 429 12.02 -2.88 -7.32
CA GLY A 429 11.04 -2.96 -8.39
C GLY A 429 11.09 -1.74 -9.32
N SER A 430 11.17 -0.52 -8.77
CA SER A 430 11.30 0.71 -9.55
C SER A 430 12.55 0.72 -10.43
N VAL A 431 13.73 0.36 -9.89
CA VAL A 431 14.97 0.27 -10.68
C VAL A 431 14.87 -0.79 -11.78
N LEU A 432 14.27 -1.94 -11.48
CA LEU A 432 14.03 -3.00 -12.48
C LEU A 432 13.00 -2.58 -13.54
N SER A 433 12.01 -1.73 -13.19
CA SER A 433 11.04 -1.19 -14.14
C SER A 433 11.71 -0.27 -15.17
N PHE A 434 12.59 0.64 -14.73
CA PHE A 434 13.37 1.47 -15.65
C PHE A 434 14.27 0.63 -16.56
N ALA A 435 14.97 -0.36 -15.99
CA ALA A 435 15.83 -1.26 -16.77
C ALA A 435 15.05 -2.10 -17.79
N LEU A 436 13.86 -2.60 -17.41
CA LEU A 436 12.97 -3.37 -18.29
C LEU A 436 12.41 -2.51 -19.42
N THR A 437 11.88 -1.32 -19.12
CA THR A 437 11.30 -0.42 -20.12
C THR A 437 12.37 0.07 -21.10
N ALA A 438 13.56 0.43 -20.63
CA ALA A 438 14.68 0.82 -21.49
C ALA A 438 15.13 -0.34 -22.41
N TRP A 439 15.26 -1.56 -21.89
CA TRP A 439 15.61 -2.75 -22.69
C TRP A 439 14.53 -3.15 -23.70
N LEU A 440 13.27 -2.81 -23.45
CA LEU A 440 12.17 -3.05 -24.38
C LEU A 440 11.96 -1.93 -25.41
N GLN A 441 12.73 -0.83 -25.32
CA GLN A 441 12.69 0.29 -26.27
C GLN A 441 13.96 0.38 -27.15
N SER A 442 15.04 -0.32 -26.77
CA SER A 442 16.30 -0.44 -27.52
C SER A 442 16.26 -1.48 -28.64
#